data_AF-A0A392REI3-F1
#
_entry.id   AF-A0A392REI3-F1
#
_cell.length_a   1.000
_cell.length_b   1.000
_cell.length_c   1.000
_cell.angle_alpha   90.00
_cell.angle_beta   90.00
_cell.angle_gamma   90.00
#
_symmetry.space_group_name_H-M   'P 1'
#
loop_
_entity.id
_entity.type
_entity.pdbx_description
1 polymer ?
#
loop_
_entity_poly.entity_id
_entity_poly.type
_entity_poly.pdbx_seq_one_letter_code
_entity_poly.pdbx_strand_id
1 'polypeptide(L)'
;MKKLWQELDQFRPIPENSCINDCAVISKMKQYRDNDQVIHFLKGLREQYTPVRSQIMLMDPLPNIGKVYSLLVQQERQSVTPIDESKISAVATNGNYGNSGYSHDNRGASNRGRGHR
;
A
#
# COMPACT_ATOMS: atom_id res chain seq x y z
N MET A 1 6.79 -16.84 15.43
CA MET A 1 6.69 -15.66 16.33
C MET A 1 5.84 -15.92 17.57
N LYS A 2 4.60 -16.44 17.48
CA LYS A 2 3.78 -16.75 18.67
C LYS A 2 4.51 -17.64 19.71
N LYS A 3 5.25 -18.65 19.26
CA LYS A 3 6.00 -19.58 20.12
C LYS A 3 7.06 -18.88 21.02
N LEU A 4 7.85 -17.96 20.47
CA LEU A 4 8.89 -17.27 21.24
C LEU A 4 8.30 -16.36 22.33
N TRP A 5 7.18 -15.70 22.02
CA TRP A 5 6.47 -14.89 23.01
C TRP A 5 5.82 -15.76 24.09
N GLN A 6 5.25 -16.91 23.72
CA GLN A 6 4.72 -17.87 24.69
C GLN A 6 5.79 -18.42 25.64
N GLU A 7 6.98 -18.75 25.12
CA GLU A 7 8.12 -19.17 25.95
C GLU A 7 8.57 -18.03 26.87
N LEU A 8 8.65 -16.80 26.38
CA LEU A 8 9.00 -15.64 27.22
C LEU A 8 7.94 -15.37 28.31
N ASP A 9 6.67 -15.57 27.98
CA ASP A 9 5.56 -15.47 28.93
C ASP A 9 5.69 -16.50 30.05
N GLN A 10 6.20 -17.70 29.76
CA GLN A 10 6.50 -18.72 30.76
C GLN A 10 7.64 -18.30 31.69
N PHE A 11 8.70 -17.65 31.19
CA PHE A 11 9.81 -17.16 32.01
C PHE A 11 9.46 -15.93 32.85
N ARG A 12 8.50 -15.12 32.38
CA ARG A 12 8.04 -13.92 33.06
C ARG A 12 6.52 -13.93 33.12
N PRO A 13 5.90 -14.77 33.96
CA PRO A 13 4.45 -14.83 34.04
C PRO A 13 3.90 -13.51 34.60
N ILE A 14 2.79 -13.03 34.02
CA ILE A 14 2.00 -12.00 34.70
C ILE A 14 1.35 -12.70 35.89
N PRO A 15 1.43 -12.16 37.11
CA PRO A 15 0.75 -12.73 38.25
C PRO A 15 -0.72 -12.96 37.93
N GLU A 16 -1.19 -14.20 38.12
CA GLU A 16 -2.60 -14.49 38.09
C GLU A 16 -3.25 -13.83 39.31
N ASN A 17 -4.39 -13.17 39.07
CA ASN A 17 -5.13 -12.45 40.09
C ASN A 17 -5.63 -13.39 41.17
N SER A 18 -5.15 -13.21 42.41
CA SER A 18 -5.90 -13.57 43.63
C SER A 18 -6.87 -12.45 44.07
N CYS A 19 -7.01 -11.38 43.29
CA CYS A 19 -7.76 -10.20 43.71
C CYS A 19 -9.28 -10.39 43.58
N ILE A 20 -9.98 -10.05 44.68
CA ILE A 20 -11.41 -10.25 44.89
C ILE A 20 -12.27 -9.19 44.16
N ASN A 21 -11.73 -8.00 43.89
CA ASN A 21 -12.40 -6.93 43.13
C ASN A 21 -11.40 -6.20 42.20
N ASP A 22 -11.86 -5.84 40.99
CA ASP A 22 -11.21 -5.05 39.93
C ASP A 22 -9.67 -4.93 39.95
N CYS A 23 -9.00 -5.91 39.34
CA CYS A 23 -7.55 -5.91 39.17
C CYS A 23 -7.11 -5.04 37.97
N ALA A 24 -7.50 -3.75 37.93
CA ALA A 24 -7.13 -2.82 36.87
C ALA A 24 -5.61 -2.75 36.60
N VAL A 25 -4.80 -3.01 37.64
CA VAL A 25 -3.33 -3.10 37.55
C VAL A 25 -2.88 -4.24 36.62
N ILE A 26 -3.52 -5.42 36.69
CA ILE A 26 -3.15 -6.57 35.85
C ILE A 26 -3.54 -6.31 34.40
N SER A 27 -4.68 -5.67 34.16
CA SER A 27 -5.08 -5.24 32.81
C SER A 27 -4.08 -4.24 32.22
N LYS A 28 -3.62 -3.27 33.01
CA LYS A 28 -2.54 -2.35 32.63
C LYS A 28 -1.23 -3.07 32.34
N MET A 29 -0.84 -4.04 33.18
CA MET A 29 0.38 -4.85 32.95
C MET A 29 0.32 -5.65 31.66
N LYS A 30 -0.84 -6.26 31.35
CA LYS A 30 -1.09 -6.95 30.07
C LYS A 30 -0.95 -5.98 28.90
N GLN A 31 -1.58 -4.81 28.99
CA GLN A 31 -1.51 -3.79 27.95
C GLN A 31 -0.07 -3.32 27.70
N TYR A 32 0.74 -3.08 28.74
CA TYR A 32 2.14 -2.69 28.57
C TYR A 32 2.95 -3.79 27.87
N ARG A 33 2.73 -5.06 28.22
CA ARG A 33 3.40 -6.17 27.54
C ARG A 33 3.00 -6.29 26.07
N ASP A 34 1.72 -6.16 25.76
CA ASP A 34 1.25 -6.21 24.38
C ASP A 34 1.87 -5.08 23.54
N ASN A 35 1.96 -3.88 24.12
CA ASN A 35 2.63 -2.73 23.49
C ASN A 35 4.12 -2.99 23.28
N ASP A 36 4.82 -3.55 24.27
CA ASP A 36 6.24 -3.90 24.17
C ASP A 36 6.48 -4.95 23.07
N GLN A 37 5.59 -5.95 22.94
CA GLN A 37 5.67 -6.94 21.86
C GLN A 37 5.59 -6.27 20.48
N VAL A 38 4.65 -5.33 20.33
CA VAL A 38 4.47 -4.55 19.09
C VAL A 38 5.72 -3.72 18.80
N ILE A 39 6.24 -2.99 19.78
CA ILE A 39 7.43 -2.14 19.60
C ILE A 39 8.65 -2.97 19.21
N HIS A 40 8.91 -4.10 19.89
CA HIS A 40 10.02 -4.99 19.55
C HIS A 40 9.87 -5.57 18.14
N PHE A 41 8.66 -5.96 17.77
CA PHE A 41 8.39 -6.44 16.43
C PHE A 41 8.66 -5.36 15.37
N LEU A 42 8.15 -4.14 15.57
CA LEU A 42 8.36 -3.01 14.65
C LEU A 42 9.83 -2.61 14.53
N LYS A 43 10.62 -2.73 15.61
CA LYS A 43 12.07 -2.49 15.59
C LYS A 43 12.82 -3.52 14.73
N GLY A 44 12.33 -4.76 14.67
CA GLY A 44 12.92 -5.82 13.85
C GLY A 44 12.53 -5.79 12.36
N LEU A 45 11.66 -4.87 11.94
CA LEU A 45 11.26 -4.76 10.54
C LEU A 45 12.36 -4.15 9.67
N ARG A 46 12.43 -4.60 8.41
CA ARG A 46 13.31 -4.03 7.38
C ARG A 46 12.91 -2.59 7.02
N GLU A 47 13.85 -1.82 6.48
CA GLU A 47 13.66 -0.40 6.13
C GLU A 47 12.53 -0.15 5.12
N GLN A 48 12.26 -1.11 4.23
CA GLN A 48 11.14 -1.04 3.27
C GLN A 48 9.75 -0.86 3.93
N TYR A 49 9.60 -1.22 5.21
CA TYR A 49 8.35 -1.06 5.96
C TYR A 49 8.31 0.25 6.77
N THR A 50 9.30 1.15 6.62
CA THR A 50 9.37 2.42 7.35
C THR A 50 8.08 3.25 7.28
N PRO A 51 7.38 3.37 6.13
CA PRO A 51 6.12 4.11 6.07
C PRO A 51 5.04 3.56 7.01
N VAL A 52 4.82 2.24 6.97
CA VAL A 52 3.83 1.55 7.82
C VAL A 52 4.25 1.59 9.28
N ARG A 53 5.54 1.43 9.56
CA ARG A 53 6.09 1.55 10.92
C ARG A 53 5.77 2.91 11.51
N SER A 54 5.99 3.97 10.73
CA SER A 54 5.71 5.35 11.15
C SER A 54 4.22 5.57 11.40
N GLN A 55 3.37 5.07 10.49
CA GLN A 55 1.91 5.12 10.66
C GLN A 55 1.45 4.42 11.94
N ILE A 56 1.94 3.21 12.21
CA ILE A 56 1.59 2.45 13.41
C ILE A 56 2.04 3.16 14.68
N MET A 57 3.24 3.76 14.69
CA MET A 57 3.76 4.51 15.83
C MET A 57 2.93 5.75 16.18
N LEU A 58 2.15 6.28 15.23
CA LEU A 58 1.26 7.43 15.43
C LEU A 58 -0.15 7.01 15.91
N MET A 59 -0.44 5.72 16.05
CA MET A 59 -1.74 5.24 16.51
C MET A 59 -1.83 5.24 18.05
N ASP A 60 -2.93 5.76 18.60
CA ASP A 60 -3.26 5.69 20.02
C ASP A 60 -4.67 5.11 20.24
N PRO A 61 -4.83 3.97 20.94
CA PRO A 61 -3.77 3.11 21.48
C PRO A 61 -3.03 2.34 20.39
N LEU A 62 -1.80 1.91 20.69
CA LEU A 62 -1.03 1.03 19.81
C LEU A 62 -1.86 -0.22 19.44
N PRO A 63 -1.92 -0.58 18.16
CA PRO A 63 -2.68 -1.74 17.72
C PRO A 63 -2.05 -3.03 18.22
N ASN A 64 -2.87 -4.06 18.45
CA ASN A 64 -2.35 -5.39 18.77
C ASN A 64 -1.51 -5.97 17.63
N ILE A 65 -0.68 -6.96 17.95
CA ILE A 65 0.24 -7.57 17.00
C ILE A 65 -0.46 -8.16 15.76
N GLY A 66 -1.69 -8.67 15.91
CA GLY A 66 -2.48 -9.20 14.80
C GLY A 66 -2.84 -8.12 13.77
N LYS A 67 -3.30 -6.96 14.25
CA LYS A 67 -3.60 -5.81 13.38
C LYS A 67 -2.34 -5.25 12.72
N VAL A 68 -1.21 -5.23 13.44
CA VAL A 68 0.10 -4.87 12.87
C VAL A 68 0.47 -5.78 11.69
N TYR A 69 0.31 -7.10 11.82
CA TYR A 69 0.53 -8.04 10.71
C TYR A 69 -0.39 -7.73 9.52
N SER A 70 -1.68 -7.49 9.76
CA SER A 70 -2.63 -7.16 8.69
C SER A 70 -2.24 -5.88 7.93
N LEU A 71 -1.77 -4.85 8.64
CA LEU A 71 -1.30 -3.60 8.03
C LEU A 71 -0.06 -3.80 7.17
N LEU A 72 0.88 -4.63 7.62
CA LEU A 72 2.07 -4.96 6.83
C LEU A 72 1.71 -5.72 5.55
N VAL A 73 0.85 -6.73 5.64
CA VAL A 73 0.38 -7.49 4.46
C VAL A 73 -0.38 -6.57 3.50
N GLN A 74 -1.19 -5.64 4.01
CA GLN A 74 -1.88 -4.67 3.17
C GLN A 74 -0.90 -3.77 2.41
N GLN A 75 0.15 -3.29 3.09
CA GLN A 75 1.20 -2.50 2.44
C GLN A 75 1.93 -3.29 1.38
N GLU A 76 2.29 -4.55 1.63
CA GLU A 76 2.96 -5.38 0.62
C GLU A 76 2.13 -5.49 -0.65
N ARG A 77 0.82 -5.72 -0.51
CA ARG A 77 -0.11 -5.78 -1.65
C ARG A 77 -0.20 -4.45 -2.40
N GLN A 78 -0.14 -3.31 -1.70
CA GLN A 78 -0.13 -1.98 -2.32
C GLN A 78 1.23 -1.64 -2.95
N SER A 79 2.34 -2.14 -2.39
CA SER A 79 3.68 -1.93 -2.94
C SER A 79 3.92 -2.67 -4.26
N VAL A 80 3.10 -3.68 -4.57
CA VAL A 80 3.15 -4.48 -5.81
C VAL A 80 2.36 -3.83 -6.96
N THR A 81 1.74 -2.66 -6.79
CA THR A 81 1.18 -1.90 -7.92
C THR A 81 2.25 -0.98 -8.53
N PRO A 82 2.74 -1.24 -9.75
CA PRO A 82 3.61 -0.30 -10.44
C PRO A 82 2.73 0.62 -11.27
N ILE A 83 2.00 1.56 -10.69
CA ILE A 83 1.32 2.55 -11.52
C ILE A 83 1.32 3.91 -10.83
N ASP A 84 2.27 4.74 -11.25
CA ASP A 84 2.14 6.18 -11.19
C ASP A 84 1.00 6.57 -12.16
N GLU A 85 -0.25 6.34 -11.73
CA GLU A 85 -1.48 6.61 -12.52
C GLU A 85 -1.56 8.09 -12.94
N SER A 86 -0.84 8.96 -12.24
CA SER A 86 -0.70 10.39 -12.57
C SER A 86 0.00 10.66 -13.90
N LYS A 87 0.67 9.65 -14.51
CA LYS A 87 1.35 9.78 -15.81
C LYS A 87 0.60 9.16 -16.99
N ILE A 88 -0.48 8.41 -16.76
CA ILE A 88 -1.22 7.71 -17.83
C ILE A 88 -2.29 8.60 -18.49
N SER A 89 -2.63 9.74 -17.89
CA SER A 89 -3.65 10.67 -18.42
C SER A 89 -3.14 11.74 -19.40
N ALA A 90 -2.07 11.46 -20.17
CA ALA A 90 -1.53 12.43 -21.14
C ALA A 90 -1.22 11.89 -22.55
N VAL A 91 -1.52 10.63 -22.88
CA VAL A 91 -1.17 10.04 -24.20
C VAL A 91 -2.39 9.70 -25.06
N ALA A 92 -3.59 10.15 -24.70
CA ALA A 92 -4.81 9.86 -25.47
C ALA A 92 -5.52 11.10 -26.02
N THR A 93 -4.78 12.04 -26.63
CA THR A 93 -5.38 12.96 -27.62
C THR A 93 -4.42 13.25 -28.77
N ASN A 94 -4.82 12.79 -29.97
CA ASN A 94 -4.41 13.22 -31.31
C ASN A 94 -2.97 13.01 -31.78
N GLY A 95 -2.77 11.93 -32.53
CA GLY A 95 -1.63 11.75 -33.42
C GLY A 95 -1.81 10.60 -34.39
N ASN A 96 -2.90 10.59 -35.18
CA ASN A 96 -3.20 9.56 -36.17
C ASN A 96 -2.29 9.71 -37.41
N TYR A 97 -1.01 9.35 -37.30
CA TYR A 97 -0.10 9.20 -38.44
C TYR A 97 -0.11 7.76 -38.93
N GLY A 98 -1.08 7.46 -39.78
CA GLY A 98 -1.12 6.23 -40.55
C GLY A 98 -1.86 6.49 -41.85
N ASN A 99 -1.15 6.85 -42.91
CA ASN A 99 -1.68 6.75 -44.26
C ASN A 99 -0.59 6.29 -45.23
N SER A 100 -0.44 4.98 -45.33
CA SER A 100 0.13 4.32 -46.50
C SER A 100 -1.02 4.18 -47.51
N GLY A 101 -1.04 5.06 -48.51
CA GLY A 101 -2.09 5.15 -49.52
C GLY A 101 -1.50 4.97 -50.91
N TYR A 102 -1.92 3.88 -51.56
CA TYR A 102 -1.54 3.42 -52.88
C TYR A 102 -1.74 4.46 -53.99
N SER A 103 -0.82 4.45 -54.96
CA SER A 103 -0.88 5.19 -56.22
C SER A 103 -2.24 5.05 -56.91
N HIS A 104 -2.79 6.18 -57.35
CA HIS A 104 -3.78 6.19 -58.42
C HIS A 104 -3.41 7.29 -59.42
N ASP A 105 -2.73 6.89 -60.49
CA ASP A 105 -2.73 7.59 -61.76
C ASP A 105 -4.18 7.74 -62.23
N ASN A 106 -4.58 8.95 -62.62
CA ASN A 106 -5.67 9.11 -63.58
C ASN A 106 -5.48 10.38 -64.39
N ARG A 107 -4.96 10.17 -65.60
CA ARG A 107 -5.04 11.07 -66.74
C ARG A 107 -6.51 11.21 -67.15
N GLY A 108 -6.96 12.45 -67.32
CA GLY A 108 -8.23 12.78 -67.96
C GLY A 108 -8.40 14.31 -68.00
N ALA A 109 -7.97 14.95 -69.08
CA ALA A 109 -8.80 15.25 -70.26
C ALA A 109 -9.66 16.51 -70.09
N SER A 110 -9.23 17.55 -70.80
CA SER A 110 -10.02 18.58 -71.48
C SER A 110 -11.33 19.07 -70.85
N ASN A 111 -11.42 20.37 -70.58
CA ASN A 111 -12.24 21.24 -71.44
C ASN A 111 -11.96 22.74 -71.23
N ARG A 112 -11.79 23.41 -72.38
CA ARG A 112 -11.66 24.86 -72.57
C ARG A 112 -13.06 25.48 -72.66
N GLY A 113 -13.26 26.62 -72.00
CA GLY A 113 -14.30 27.63 -72.30
C GLY A 113 -13.91 28.91 -71.56
N ARG A 114 -13.44 30.03 -72.14
CA ARG A 114 -13.79 30.85 -73.33
C ARG A 114 -14.96 31.82 -73.07
N GLY A 115 -14.59 33.07 -72.77
CA GLY A 115 -15.24 34.29 -73.30
C GLY A 115 -16.25 34.99 -72.39
N HIS A 116 -15.81 36.05 -71.70
CA HIS A 116 -16.68 37.15 -71.26
C HIS A 116 -16.61 38.30 -72.27
N ARG A 117 -17.74 38.98 -72.40
CA ARG A 117 -18.01 40.15 -73.24
C ARG A 117 -17.89 41.41 -72.41
#